data_AF-A0AAD3MCJ6-F1
#
_entry.id   AF-A0AAD3MCJ6-F1
#
_cell.length_a   1.000
_cell.length_b   1.000
_cell.length_c   1.000
_cell.angle_alpha   90.00
_cell.angle_beta   90.00
_cell.angle_gamma   90.00
#
_symmetry.space_group_name_H-M   'P 1'
#
loop_
_entity.id
_entity.type
_entity.pdbx_description
1 polymer ?
#
loop_
_entity_poly.entity_id
_entity_poly.type
_entity_poly.pdbx_seq_one_letter_code
_entity_poly.pdbx_strand_id
1 'polypeptide(L)'
;MSISSDEVNFLVYRYLQESGFSHSAFTFGIESHISQSNINGALVPPAALISIIQKGLQYVEAEVSINEDGTLFDGRPIESLSLIDAVMPDVVQTRQQAYRDKLAQQQQQQAAAGSGSGTGPQGSTKNGEGAANGEENGSHALANHHSEMMEVDRDVEIPQSKAMVLRGHESEVFICAWNPVNDLLASG
;
A
#
# COMPACT_ATOMS: atom_id res chain seq x y z
N MET A 1 3.81 8.37 -19.00
CA MET A 1 4.83 7.47 -18.42
C MET A 1 4.42 6.06 -18.76
N SER A 2 5.32 5.21 -19.25
CA SER A 2 5.02 3.81 -19.53
C SER A 2 5.77 2.93 -18.54
N ILE A 3 5.07 1.96 -17.96
CA ILE A 3 5.64 0.92 -17.10
C ILE A 3 5.81 -0.37 -17.91
N SER A 4 6.92 -1.07 -17.74
CA SER A 4 7.20 -2.36 -18.37
C SER A 4 6.89 -3.53 -17.45
N SER A 5 6.63 -4.71 -18.01
CA SER A 5 6.40 -5.93 -17.23
C SER A 5 7.61 -6.29 -16.37
N ASP A 6 8.82 -6.07 -16.88
CA ASP A 6 10.06 -6.33 -16.14
C ASP A 6 10.16 -5.48 -14.87
N GLU A 7 9.78 -4.20 -14.93
CA GLU A 7 9.77 -3.30 -13.77
C GLU A 7 8.77 -3.76 -12.71
N VAL A 8 7.56 -4.14 -13.13
CA VAL A 8 6.53 -4.66 -12.21
C VAL A 8 6.99 -5.97 -11.59
N ASN A 9 7.48 -6.91 -12.41
CA ASN A 9 7.96 -8.21 -11.95
C ASN A 9 9.11 -8.04 -10.95
N PHE A 10 10.05 -7.14 -11.21
CA PHE A 10 11.16 -6.90 -10.30
C PHE A 10 10.70 -6.36 -8.95
N LEU A 11 9.74 -5.42 -8.95
CA LEU A 11 9.16 -4.90 -7.71
C LEU A 11 8.39 -5.96 -6.92
N VAL A 12 7.63 -6.82 -7.61
CA VAL A 12 6.93 -7.96 -6.98
C VAL A 12 7.91 -8.97 -6.40
N TYR A 13 8.93 -9.37 -7.17
CA TYR A 13 9.98 -10.28 -6.72
C TYR A 13 10.68 -9.75 -5.47
N ARG A 14 11.08 -8.48 -5.47
CA ARG A 14 11.70 -7.81 -4.31
C ARG A 14 10.78 -7.79 -3.09
N TYR A 15 9.50 -7.47 -3.28
CA TYR A 15 8.51 -7.50 -2.21
C TYR A 15 8.38 -8.91 -1.59
N LEU A 16 8.35 -9.96 -2.40
CA LEU A 16 8.28 -11.34 -1.93
C LEU A 16 9.50 -11.71 -1.09
N GLN A 17 10.71 -11.30 -1.53
CA GLN A 17 11.94 -11.50 -0.77
C GLN A 17 11.92 -10.73 0.55
N GLU A 18 11.58 -9.45 0.52
CA GLU A 18 11.57 -8.55 1.69
C GLU A 18 10.53 -8.95 2.73
N SER A 19 9.44 -9.58 2.31
CA SER A 19 8.37 -10.07 3.19
C SER A 19 8.63 -11.49 3.73
N GLY A 20 9.72 -12.15 3.32
CA GLY A 20 10.07 -13.51 3.75
C GLY A 20 9.30 -14.63 3.04
N PHE A 21 8.66 -14.37 1.90
CA PHE A 21 7.95 -15.38 1.11
C PHE A 21 8.93 -16.16 0.22
N SER A 22 9.85 -16.91 0.82
CA SER A 22 10.99 -17.55 0.12
C SER A 22 10.56 -18.48 -1.02
N HIS A 23 9.56 -19.34 -0.81
CA HIS A 23 9.08 -20.26 -1.85
C HIS A 23 8.42 -19.51 -3.01
N SER A 24 7.59 -18.50 -2.72
CA SER A 24 6.95 -17.68 -3.74
C SER A 24 7.98 -16.87 -4.53
N ALA A 25 8.96 -16.27 -3.86
CA ALA A 25 10.05 -15.54 -4.50
C ALA A 25 10.86 -16.46 -5.43
N PHE A 26 11.16 -17.69 -5.00
CA PHE A 26 11.85 -18.67 -5.83
C PHE A 26 11.06 -19.03 -7.10
N THR A 27 9.81 -19.47 -6.95
CA THR A 27 8.97 -19.85 -8.10
C THR A 27 8.76 -18.67 -9.03
N PHE A 28 8.40 -17.50 -8.48
CA PHE A 28 8.17 -16.29 -9.25
C PHE A 28 9.43 -15.81 -9.96
N GLY A 29 10.60 -15.89 -9.34
CA GLY A 29 11.87 -15.51 -9.96
C GLY A 29 12.21 -16.33 -11.20
N ILE A 30 11.86 -17.62 -11.21
CA ILE A 30 12.02 -18.51 -12.38
C ILE A 30 10.95 -18.21 -13.42
N GLU A 31 9.68 -18.16 -13.03
CA GLU A 31 8.54 -17.98 -13.94
C GLU A 31 8.54 -16.61 -14.64
N SER A 32 8.97 -15.56 -13.93
CA SER A 32 9.09 -14.20 -14.47
C SER A 32 10.41 -13.94 -15.21
N HIS A 33 11.31 -14.91 -15.26
CA HIS A 33 12.66 -14.78 -15.83
C HIS A 33 13.42 -13.57 -15.28
N ILE A 34 13.36 -13.34 -13.97
CA ILE A 34 13.88 -12.10 -13.36
C ILE A 34 15.38 -11.90 -13.59
N SER A 35 16.14 -12.98 -13.74
CA SER A 35 17.57 -12.95 -14.05
C SER A 35 17.91 -12.43 -15.44
N GLN A 36 16.94 -12.42 -16.36
CA GLN A 36 17.09 -11.87 -17.71
C GLN A 36 16.66 -10.39 -17.78
N SER A 37 16.08 -9.86 -16.70
CA SER A 37 15.72 -8.45 -16.61
C SER A 37 16.97 -7.56 -16.58
N ASN A 38 16.92 -6.43 -17.28
CA ASN A 38 18.00 -5.43 -17.31
C ASN A 38 18.00 -4.50 -16.07
N ILE A 39 17.30 -4.86 -14.99
CA ILE A 39 17.13 -4.03 -13.80
C ILE A 39 18.27 -4.25 -12.80
N ASN A 40 18.95 -3.17 -12.44
CA ASN A 40 19.97 -3.20 -11.40
C ASN A 40 19.31 -3.14 -10.01
N GLY A 41 19.25 -4.29 -9.32
CA GLY A 41 18.65 -4.41 -8.00
C GLY A 41 19.27 -3.54 -6.91
N ALA A 42 20.53 -3.12 -7.05
CA ALA A 42 21.18 -2.23 -6.08
C ALA A 42 20.61 -0.80 -6.07
N LEU A 43 19.97 -0.39 -7.17
CA LEU A 43 19.32 0.92 -7.28
C LEU A 43 17.88 0.92 -6.75
N VAL A 44 17.29 -0.25 -6.53
CA VAL A 44 15.91 -0.38 -6.07
C VAL A 44 15.91 -0.45 -4.53
N PRO A 45 15.41 0.58 -3.83
CA PRO A 45 15.41 0.62 -2.38
C PRO A 45 14.47 -0.44 -1.78
N PRO A 46 14.64 -0.81 -0.50
CA PRO A 46 13.69 -1.66 0.21
C PRO A 46 12.29 -1.05 0.21
N ALA A 47 11.25 -1.88 0.24
CA ALA A 47 9.85 -1.50 0.25
C ALA A 47 9.43 -0.61 -0.95
N ALA A 48 10.13 -0.67 -2.07
CA ALA A 48 9.85 0.13 -3.27
C ALA A 48 8.42 -0.11 -3.80
N LEU A 49 7.98 -1.37 -3.88
CA LEU A 49 6.63 -1.71 -4.34
C LEU A 49 5.56 -1.06 -3.45
N ILE A 50 5.69 -1.23 -2.13
CA ILE A 50 4.75 -0.69 -1.15
C ILE A 50 4.73 0.84 -1.23
N SER A 51 5.91 1.47 -1.35
CA SER A 51 6.04 2.92 -1.46
C SER A 51 5.34 3.48 -2.70
N ILE A 52 5.46 2.80 -3.84
CA ILE A 52 4.79 3.20 -5.08
C ILE A 52 3.28 3.01 -4.95
N ILE A 53 2.82 1.90 -4.36
CA ILE A 53 1.39 1.65 -4.12
C ILE A 53 0.80 2.73 -3.20
N GLN A 54 1.49 3.10 -2.12
CA GLN A 54 1.07 4.17 -1.21
C GLN A 54 1.00 5.52 -1.92
N LYS A 55 1.99 5.85 -2.76
CA LYS A 55 1.95 7.06 -3.59
C LYS A 55 0.82 7.03 -4.62
N GLY A 56 0.54 5.86 -5.21
CA GLY A 56 -0.59 5.67 -6.11
C GLY A 56 -1.93 5.91 -5.40
N LEU A 57 -2.08 5.44 -4.18
CA LEU A 57 -3.27 5.69 -3.36
C LEU A 57 -3.46 7.18 -3.05
N GLN A 58 -2.40 7.87 -2.64
CA GLN A 58 -2.41 9.32 -2.42
C GLN A 58 -2.71 10.10 -3.71
N TYR A 59 -2.24 9.60 -4.85
CA TYR A 59 -2.54 10.19 -6.15
C TYR A 59 -4.03 10.06 -6.48
N VAL A 60 -4.65 8.90 -6.24
CA VAL A 60 -6.11 8.73 -6.41
C VAL A 60 -6.89 9.63 -5.45
N GLU A 61 -6.45 9.75 -4.19
CA GLU A 61 -7.04 10.70 -3.22
C GLU A 61 -6.95 12.15 -3.72
N ALA A 62 -5.80 12.53 -4.27
CA ALA A 62 -5.59 13.85 -4.85
C ALA A 62 -6.55 14.10 -6.02
N GLU A 63 -6.69 13.15 -6.95
CA GLU A 63 -7.62 13.26 -8.10
C GLU A 63 -9.08 13.43 -7.66
N VAL A 64 -9.49 12.76 -6.58
CA VAL A 64 -10.85 12.91 -6.00
C VAL A 64 -11.02 14.27 -5.31
N SER A 65 -9.94 14.85 -4.77
CA SER A 65 -9.95 16.07 -3.97
C SER A 65 -9.69 17.37 -4.74
N ILE A 66 -9.47 17.29 -6.05
CA ILE A 66 -9.23 18.46 -6.91
C ILE A 66 -10.51 18.77 -7.69
N ASN A 67 -10.91 20.04 -7.67
CA ASN A 67 -12.03 20.54 -8.47
C ASN A 67 -11.64 20.72 -9.95
N GLU A 68 -12.63 20.85 -10.83
CA GLU A 68 -12.40 21.15 -12.27
C GLU A 68 -11.66 22.47 -12.50
N ASP A 69 -11.70 23.40 -11.52
CA ASP A 69 -10.99 24.68 -11.55
C ASP A 69 -9.57 24.63 -10.96
N GLY A 70 -9.12 23.45 -10.51
CA GLY A 70 -7.80 23.23 -9.92
C GLY A 70 -7.67 23.68 -8.46
N THR A 71 -8.76 24.12 -7.82
CA THR A 71 -8.77 24.42 -6.38
C THR A 71 -8.88 23.13 -5.56
N LEU A 72 -8.15 23.09 -4.44
CA LEU A 72 -8.27 22.00 -3.47
C LEU A 72 -9.54 22.21 -2.63
N PHE A 73 -10.23 21.12 -2.30
CA PHE A 73 -11.27 21.17 -1.28
C PHE A 73 -10.67 21.65 0.05
N ASP A 74 -11.19 22.76 0.56
CA ASP A 74 -10.61 23.49 1.69
C ASP A 74 -10.67 22.65 2.99
N GLY A 75 -9.54 22.01 3.32
CA GLY A 75 -9.08 21.77 4.69
C GLY A 75 -9.77 20.71 5.55
N ARG A 76 -10.72 19.91 5.05
CA ARG A 76 -11.18 18.73 5.83
C ARG A 76 -10.29 17.52 5.55
N PRO A 77 -9.90 16.75 6.58
CA PRO A 77 -9.11 15.54 6.38
C PRO A 77 -9.86 14.64 5.40
N ILE A 78 -9.21 14.34 4.28
CA ILE A 78 -9.67 13.32 3.35
C ILE A 78 -9.79 12.04 4.19
N GLU A 79 -10.99 11.47 4.26
CA GLU A 79 -11.10 10.11 4.79
C GLU A 79 -10.22 9.24 3.91
N SER A 80 -9.18 8.66 4.52
CA SER A 80 -8.20 7.85 3.80
C SER A 80 -8.93 6.79 2.97
N LEU A 81 -8.64 6.77 1.67
CA LEU A 81 -9.07 5.70 0.79
C LEU A 81 -8.34 4.43 1.21
N SER A 82 -9.07 3.32 1.30
CA SER A 82 -8.40 2.03 1.39
C SER A 82 -7.83 1.68 0.02
N LEU A 83 -6.76 0.87 -0.02
CA LEU A 83 -6.20 0.43 -1.28
C LEU A 83 -7.21 -0.36 -2.14
N ILE A 84 -8.14 -1.08 -1.49
CA ILE A 84 -9.18 -1.83 -2.19
C ILE A 84 -10.24 -0.91 -2.81
N ASP A 85 -10.61 0.18 -2.13
CA ASP A 85 -11.54 1.15 -2.68
C ASP A 85 -10.92 1.91 -3.86
N ALA A 86 -9.62 2.21 -3.78
CA ALA A 86 -8.91 2.96 -4.81
C ALA A 86 -8.78 2.21 -6.14
N VAL A 87 -8.86 0.88 -6.13
CA VAL A 87 -8.86 0.07 -7.36
C VAL A 87 -10.26 -0.17 -7.93
N MET A 88 -11.32 0.33 -7.28
CA MET A 88 -12.71 0.18 -7.72
C MET A 88 -13.24 1.49 -8.32
N PRO A 89 -13.42 1.60 -9.66
CA PRO A 89 -13.83 2.84 -10.31
C PRO A 89 -15.17 3.41 -9.80
N ASP A 90 -16.16 2.54 -9.57
CA ASP A 90 -17.50 2.96 -9.12
C ASP A 90 -17.46 3.54 -7.70
N VAL A 91 -16.61 2.99 -6.84
CA VAL A 91 -16.41 3.47 -5.45
C VAL A 91 -15.74 4.83 -5.47
N VAL A 92 -14.68 4.98 -6.27
CA VAL A 92 -13.97 6.26 -6.48
C VAL A 92 -14.93 7.32 -7.00
N GLN A 93 -15.74 6.99 -8.00
CA GLN A 93 -16.71 7.92 -8.60
C GLN A 93 -17.82 8.33 -7.63
N THR A 94 -18.38 7.38 -6.88
CA THR A 94 -19.38 7.65 -5.84
C THR A 94 -18.82 8.60 -4.78
N ARG A 95 -17.56 8.39 -4.39
CA ARG A 95 -16.87 9.23 -3.42
C ARG A 95 -16.66 10.64 -3.96
N GLN A 96 -16.22 10.78 -5.21
CA GLN A 96 -16.05 12.05 -5.90
C GLN A 96 -17.38 12.84 -5.97
N GLN A 97 -18.49 12.18 -6.28
CA GLN A 97 -19.82 12.79 -6.27
C GLN A 97 -20.22 13.27 -4.87
N ALA A 98 -20.02 12.44 -3.85
CA ALA A 98 -20.34 12.81 -2.47
C ALA A 98 -19.53 14.03 -2.00
N TYR A 99 -18.28 14.17 -2.42
CA TYR A 99 -17.48 15.38 -2.15
C TYR A 99 -18.06 16.61 -2.86
N ARG A 100 -18.38 16.50 -4.15
CA ARG A 100 -18.98 17.60 -4.92
C ARG A 100 -20.32 18.07 -4.32
N ASP A 101 -21.16 17.14 -3.88
CA ASP A 101 -22.45 17.44 -3.26
C ASP A 101 -22.27 18.16 -1.90
N LYS A 102 -21.28 17.74 -1.09
CA LYS A 102 -20.92 18.43 0.17
C LYS A 102 -20.44 19.87 -0.10
N LEU A 103 -19.72 20.12 -1.19
CA LEU A 103 -19.27 21.47 -1.58
C LEU A 103 -20.45 22.37 -1.97
N ALA A 104 -21.35 21.84 -2.80
CA ALA A 104 -22.54 22.58 -3.24
C ALA A 104 -23.42 22.99 -2.05
N GLN A 105 -23.56 22.11 -1.05
CA GLN A 105 -24.25 22.43 0.21
C GLN A 105 -23.53 23.52 1.01
N GLN A 106 -22.19 23.50 1.07
CA GLN A 106 -21.41 24.52 1.80
C GLN A 106 -21.51 25.91 1.15
N GLN A 107 -21.47 26.00 -0.18
CA GLN A 107 -21.67 27.26 -0.91
C GLN A 107 -23.09 27.83 -0.71
N GLN A 108 -24.13 26.99 -0.69
CA GLN A 108 -25.50 27.43 -0.43
C GLN A 108 -25.68 27.95 1.00
N GLN A 109 -25.02 27.36 2.00
CA GLN A 109 -25.05 27.85 3.38
C GLN A 109 -24.31 29.19 3.56
N GLN A 110 -23.20 29.43 2.84
CA GLN A 110 -22.53 30.74 2.85
C GLN A 110 -23.35 31.84 2.14
N ALA A 111 -24.07 31.50 1.05
CA ALA A 111 -24.95 32.45 0.37
C ALA A 111 -26.18 32.86 1.21
N ALA A 112 -26.72 31.95 2.04
CA ALA A 112 -27.84 32.25 2.93
C ALA A 112 -27.48 33.16 4.11
N ALA A 113 -26.20 33.22 4.51
CA ALA A 113 -25.71 34.11 5.56
C ALA A 113 -25.39 35.54 5.07
N GLY A 114 -25.42 35.79 3.76
CA GLY A 114 -25.09 37.09 3.14
C GLY A 114 -26.22 38.13 3.09
N SER A 115 -27.41 37.81 3.61
CA SER A 115 -28.57 38.72 3.60
C SER A 115 -28.87 39.32 4.98
N GLY A 116 -27.90 40.08 5.52
CA GLY A 116 -28.09 40.85 6.75
C GLY A 116 -27.20 42.08 6.78
N SER A 117 -27.70 43.21 6.27
CA SER A 117 -27.04 44.52 6.36
C SER A 117 -27.33 45.18 7.72
N GLY A 118 -26.28 45.69 8.39
CA GLY A 118 -26.42 46.45 9.64
C GLY A 118 -25.12 46.89 10.34
N THR A 119 -24.38 47.82 9.72
CA THR A 119 -23.63 48.97 10.31
C THR A 119 -22.78 48.84 11.60
N GLY A 120 -21.48 49.17 11.51
CA GLY A 120 -20.71 49.83 12.61
C GLY A 120 -19.19 49.56 12.62
N PRO A 121 -18.28 50.55 12.76
CA PRO A 121 -16.88 50.47 12.29
C PRO A 121 -15.79 50.32 13.39
N GLN A 122 -14.51 50.28 12.96
CA GLN A 122 -13.27 50.63 13.72
C GLN A 122 -12.56 49.45 14.42
N GLY A 123 -11.25 49.19 14.32
CA GLY A 123 -10.11 49.80 13.66
C GLY A 123 -8.81 49.07 14.07
N SER A 124 -7.69 49.48 13.48
CA SER A 124 -6.28 49.27 13.91
C SER A 124 -5.54 47.97 13.59
N THR A 125 -4.40 48.21 12.95
CA THR A 125 -3.25 47.36 12.60
C THR A 125 -2.41 46.95 13.82
N LYS A 126 -1.84 45.74 13.81
CA LYS A 126 -0.42 45.50 14.11
C LYS A 126 0.04 44.06 13.81
N ASN A 127 1.17 43.98 13.10
CA ASN A 127 2.04 42.81 12.95
C ASN A 127 2.49 42.22 14.30
N GLY A 128 2.85 40.93 14.31
CA GLY A 128 3.78 40.39 15.31
C GLY A 128 3.75 38.88 15.50
N GLU A 129 4.62 38.20 14.76
CA GLU A 129 5.50 37.12 15.24
C GLU A 129 4.93 35.74 15.59
N GLY A 130 5.59 34.75 14.99
CA GLY A 130 5.33 33.34 15.20
C GLY A 130 5.82 32.82 16.55
N ALA A 131 5.19 31.74 16.97
CA ALA A 131 5.82 30.70 17.75
C ALA A 131 5.16 29.39 17.33
N ALA A 132 5.91 28.63 16.53
CA ALA A 132 5.67 27.21 16.32
C ALA A 132 5.91 26.51 17.67
N ASN A 133 4.96 25.67 18.09
CA ASN A 133 5.23 24.62 19.07
C ASN A 133 4.61 23.34 18.53
N GLY A 134 5.44 22.59 17.80
CA GLY A 134 5.26 21.17 17.61
C GLY A 134 5.82 20.45 18.82
N GLU A 135 4.99 19.67 19.50
CA GLU A 135 5.46 18.65 20.42
C GLU A 135 5.34 17.30 19.72
N GLU A 136 6.46 16.91 19.13
CA GLU A 136 6.81 15.55 18.75
C GLU A 136 7.04 14.75 20.04
N ASN A 137 6.29 13.66 20.27
CA ASN A 137 6.72 12.62 21.20
C ASN A 137 6.03 11.28 20.91
N GLY A 138 6.77 10.37 20.30
CA GLY A 138 6.37 9.00 20.01
C GLY A 138 7.57 8.16 19.58
N SER A 139 8.67 8.28 20.32
CA SER A 139 9.91 7.55 20.17
C SER A 139 9.74 6.05 20.49
N HIS A 140 9.57 5.22 19.47
CA HIS A 140 9.81 3.77 19.62
C HIS A 140 11.30 3.51 19.37
N ALA A 141 12.06 3.36 20.45
CA ALA A 141 13.45 2.97 20.43
C ALA A 141 13.62 1.59 19.78
N LEU A 142 14.32 1.52 18.64
CA LEU A 142 14.83 0.27 18.10
C LEU A 142 15.98 -0.21 18.99
N ALA A 143 15.72 -1.28 19.75
CA ALA A 143 16.78 -2.07 20.33
C ALA A 143 17.52 -2.78 19.19
N ASN A 144 18.73 -2.30 18.94
CA ASN A 144 19.71 -2.87 18.03
C ASN A 144 20.18 -4.23 18.58
N HIS A 145 19.56 -5.32 18.13
CA HIS A 145 20.05 -6.68 18.35
C HIS A 145 19.84 -7.49 17.08
N HIS A 146 20.91 -7.59 16.30
CA HIS A 146 21.46 -8.84 15.75
C HIS A 146 22.01 -8.64 14.34
N SER A 147 23.26 -8.21 14.33
CA SER A 147 24.16 -8.33 13.20
C SER A 147 24.64 -9.78 13.13
N GLU A 148 23.89 -10.66 12.49
CA GLU A 148 24.46 -11.91 11.94
C GLU A 148 24.12 -11.99 10.46
N MET A 149 25.17 -11.98 9.65
CA MET A 149 25.13 -12.47 8.28
C MET A 149 24.47 -13.85 8.31
N MET A 150 23.38 -14.06 7.57
CA MET A 150 22.88 -15.42 7.36
C MET A 150 23.96 -16.20 6.60
N GLU A 151 24.53 -17.20 7.26
CA GLU A 151 25.28 -18.26 6.60
C GLU A 151 24.40 -18.83 5.49
N VAL A 152 24.89 -18.72 4.25
CA VAL A 152 24.43 -19.56 3.16
C VAL A 152 24.94 -20.98 3.46
N ASP A 153 24.06 -21.94 3.26
CA ASP A 153 24.33 -23.36 2.98
C ASP A 153 24.07 -24.35 4.13
N ARG A 154 22.98 -25.12 4.01
CA ARG A 154 22.91 -26.56 4.35
C ARG A 154 21.81 -27.21 3.51
N ASP A 155 22.15 -28.24 2.74
CA ASP A 155 21.19 -29.20 2.21
C ASP A 155 20.28 -29.67 3.35
N VAL A 156 18.99 -29.32 3.29
CA VAL A 156 18.00 -29.73 4.29
C VAL A 156 17.71 -31.21 4.08
N GLU A 157 18.49 -32.08 4.71
CA GLU A 157 18.27 -33.52 4.67
C GLU A 157 17.13 -33.89 5.63
N ILE A 158 15.95 -34.21 5.08
CA ILE A 158 14.79 -34.63 5.86
C ILE A 158 14.97 -36.09 6.28
N PRO A 159 15.06 -36.40 7.60
CA PRO A 159 15.19 -37.78 8.05
C PRO A 159 14.00 -38.64 7.58
N GLN A 160 14.26 -39.85 7.08
CA GLN A 160 13.20 -40.76 6.60
C GLN A 160 12.15 -41.07 7.67
N SER A 161 12.53 -41.05 8.95
CA SER A 161 11.58 -41.23 10.07
C SER A 161 10.53 -40.12 10.18
N LYS A 162 10.74 -38.97 9.53
CA LYS A 162 9.81 -37.84 9.46
C LYS A 162 9.10 -37.75 8.10
N ALA A 163 9.38 -38.66 7.17
CA ALA A 163 8.73 -38.74 5.88
C ALA A 163 7.74 -39.90 5.87
N MET A 164 6.51 -39.64 5.41
CA MET A 164 5.50 -40.69 5.23
C MET A 164 5.23 -40.88 3.74
N VAL A 165 5.39 -42.12 3.26
CA VAL A 165 5.10 -42.48 1.86
C VAL A 165 3.64 -42.89 1.75
N LEU A 166 2.86 -42.12 0.99
CA LEU A 166 1.47 -42.44 0.67
C LEU A 166 1.42 -43.32 -0.58
N ARG A 167 0.83 -44.51 -0.46
CA ARG A 167 0.70 -45.50 -1.54
C ARG A 167 -0.77 -45.64 -1.94
N GLY A 168 -1.04 -45.86 -3.22
CA GLY A 168 -2.39 -46.09 -3.74
C GLY A 168 -2.73 -45.29 -5.00
N HIS A 169 -1.93 -44.28 -5.34
CA HIS A 169 -2.04 -43.60 -6.62
C HIS A 169 -1.47 -44.48 -7.73
N GLU A 170 -2.27 -44.75 -8.76
CA GLU A 170 -1.86 -45.45 -9.98
C GLU A 170 -1.35 -44.49 -11.07
N SER A 171 -1.38 -43.18 -10.79
CA SER A 171 -0.92 -42.11 -11.66
C SER A 171 -0.13 -41.05 -10.87
N GLU A 172 0.49 -40.12 -11.60
CA GLU A 172 1.26 -39.02 -11.01
C GLU A 172 0.35 -38.07 -10.21
N VAL A 173 0.85 -37.58 -9.09
CA VAL A 173 0.14 -36.64 -8.19
C VAL A 173 0.74 -35.26 -8.39
N PHE A 174 -0.08 -34.28 -8.74
CA PHE A 174 0.35 -32.91 -9.02
C PHE A 174 -0.08 -31.91 -7.96
N ILE A 175 -1.03 -32.28 -7.10
CA ILE A 175 -1.54 -31.42 -6.04
C ILE A 175 -1.70 -32.17 -4.72
N CYS A 176 -1.39 -31.48 -3.62
CA CYS A 176 -1.78 -31.92 -2.29
C CYS A 176 -2.33 -30.74 -1.47
N ALA A 177 -3.26 -31.04 -0.57
CA ALA A 177 -3.82 -30.07 0.37
C ALA A 177 -3.98 -30.72 1.74
N TRP A 178 -3.51 -30.04 2.79
CA TRP A 178 -3.62 -30.48 4.17
C TRP A 178 -4.67 -29.65 4.92
N ASN A 179 -5.45 -30.30 5.78
CA ASN A 179 -6.40 -29.62 6.66
C ASN A 179 -5.70 -29.22 7.97
N PRO A 180 -5.69 -27.93 8.35
CA PRO A 180 -4.97 -27.48 9.54
C PRO A 180 -5.60 -27.81 10.90
N VAL A 181 -6.85 -28.30 10.89
CA VAL A 181 -7.61 -28.60 12.10
C VAL A 181 -7.77 -30.11 12.29
N ASN A 182 -7.77 -30.88 11.19
CA ASN A 182 -7.93 -32.33 11.21
C ASN A 182 -6.75 -33.00 10.52
N ASP A 183 -6.36 -34.19 10.96
CA ASP A 183 -5.32 -35.00 10.32
C ASP A 183 -5.81 -35.61 8.98
N LEU A 184 -6.13 -34.75 8.02
CA LEU A 184 -6.61 -35.08 6.69
C LEU A 184 -5.72 -34.46 5.63
N LEU A 185 -5.36 -35.27 4.66
CA LEU A 185 -4.62 -34.88 3.47
C LEU A 185 -5.40 -35.33 2.23
N ALA A 186 -5.60 -34.43 1.28
CA ALA A 186 -6.10 -34.72 -0.05
C ALA A 186 -4.96 -34.67 -1.05
N SER A 187 -4.85 -35.68 -1.91
CA SER A 187 -3.87 -35.78 -3.00
C SER A 187 -4.59 -36.09 -4.31
N GLY A 188 -4.15 -35.47 -5.40
CA GLY A 188 -4.76 -35.57 -6.73
C GLY A 188 -3.76 -35.53 -7.87
#